data_AF-A0A7R9UR10-F1
#
_entry.id   AF-A0A7R9UR10-F1
#
_cell.length_a   1.000
_cell.length_b   1.000
_cell.length_c   1.000
_cell.angle_alpha   90.00
_cell.angle_beta   90.00
_cell.angle_gamma   90.00
#
_symmetry.space_group_name_H-M   'P 1'
#
loop_
_entity.id
_entity.type
_entity.pdbx_description
1 polymer ?
#
loop_
_entity_poly.entity_id
_entity_poly.type
_entity_poly.pdbx_seq_one_letter_code
_entity_poly.pdbx_strand_id
1 'polypeptide(L)'
;KIAKRVLAGAVRAHLELPAAPPRDGEGERDFDAGRRALLLAFEEAEAEIDAVARRGNWLDGTTACVALAMGGLLVVANVGDSRAVLGRADGSAVALSVDHKPDDEAEHRRIRDAGGLVTLFPGDCARVNGDLALSRALGDVRWKAPCQHTPAFPARYVQPAPPRAASAAGSGACVSAAMLPRACAPTSTAHISIVSATPDIECVRLLPGDDVLIVACDGLWDVMTDAEAIGFARTRLKRGVPLAQTAHELVRVALARGSMDNVTIVLVRFGDDDAGDGGDGGGGADPFALVDGQQARAPLEAFGPAQPAGYDGRGESDDNAESDDAGQGEQGGAEAKAGAGCAGGEARST
;
A
#
# COMPACT_ATOMS: atom_id res chain seq x y z
N LYS A 1 6.57 3.97 -15.78
CA LYS A 1 7.79 4.62 -16.36
C LYS A 1 7.87 6.15 -16.22
N ILE A 2 6.89 6.93 -16.72
CA ILE A 2 6.92 8.41 -16.61
C ILE A 2 6.92 8.82 -15.14
N ALA A 3 5.96 8.32 -14.36
CA ALA A 3 5.88 8.53 -12.90
C ALA A 3 7.24 8.37 -12.21
N LYS A 4 7.90 7.22 -12.36
CA LYS A 4 9.24 6.95 -11.81
C LYS A 4 10.27 8.01 -12.15
N ARG A 5 10.38 8.41 -13.42
CA ARG A 5 11.36 9.43 -13.85
C ARG A 5 11.05 10.79 -13.23
N VAL A 6 9.78 11.21 -13.27
CA VAL A 6 9.37 12.53 -12.80
C VAL A 6 9.46 12.61 -11.29
N LEU A 7 8.92 11.63 -10.56
CA LEU A 7 9.01 11.57 -9.11
C LEU A 7 10.47 11.62 -8.64
N ALA A 8 11.35 10.80 -9.22
CA ALA A 8 12.77 10.81 -8.83
C ALA A 8 13.48 12.14 -9.15
N GLY A 9 13.13 12.79 -10.27
CA GLY A 9 13.71 14.08 -10.66
C GLY A 9 13.17 15.24 -9.83
N ALA A 10 11.86 15.32 -9.66
CA ALA A 10 11.14 16.37 -8.96
C ALA A 10 11.43 16.35 -7.46
N VAL A 11 11.46 15.17 -6.82
CA VAL A 11 11.86 15.08 -5.41
C VAL A 11 13.27 15.66 -5.22
N ARG A 12 14.23 15.34 -6.09
CA ARG A 12 15.59 15.89 -6.00
C ARG A 12 15.64 17.39 -6.26
N ALA A 13 14.78 17.92 -7.13
CA ALA A 13 14.73 19.34 -7.46
C ALA A 13 14.10 20.19 -6.34
N HIS A 14 13.08 19.66 -5.66
CA HIS A 14 12.34 20.36 -4.60
C HIS A 14 12.87 20.12 -3.20
N LEU A 15 13.73 19.11 -3.03
CA LEU A 15 14.30 18.79 -1.74
C LEU A 15 15.42 19.78 -1.39
N GLU A 16 15.04 20.84 -0.69
CA GLU A 16 15.97 21.78 -0.07
C GLU A 16 16.29 21.34 1.35
N LEU A 17 17.36 20.56 1.53
CA LEU A 17 17.87 20.23 2.86
C LEU A 17 18.85 21.31 3.35
N PRO A 18 18.79 21.72 4.63
CA PRO A 18 19.81 22.57 5.22
C PRO A 18 21.18 21.86 5.20
N ALA A 19 22.25 22.64 4.98
CA ALA A 19 23.62 22.11 4.83
C ALA A 19 24.22 21.49 6.13
N ALA A 20 23.56 21.66 7.27
CA ALA A 20 24.00 21.14 8.57
C ALA A 20 22.88 20.29 9.20
N PRO A 21 23.23 19.20 9.91
CA PRO A 21 22.25 18.38 10.60
C PRO A 21 21.51 19.22 11.65
N PRO A 22 20.20 19.01 11.82
CA PRO A 22 19.38 19.77 12.75
C PRO A 22 19.93 19.68 14.18
N ARG A 23 20.07 20.84 14.85
CA ARG A 23 20.25 20.86 16.32
C ARG A 23 18.93 20.49 17.00
N ASP A 24 19.01 20.06 18.26
CA ASP A 24 17.86 19.59 19.05
C ASP A 24 16.63 20.51 18.88
N GLY A 25 15.55 19.98 18.26
CA GLY A 25 14.32 20.74 17.96
C GLY A 25 14.12 21.16 16.48
N GLU A 26 15.07 20.92 15.58
CA GLU A 26 14.98 21.35 14.17
C GLU A 26 14.46 20.28 13.20
N GLY A 27 14.21 19.05 13.68
CA GLY A 27 13.75 17.94 12.84
C GLY A 27 12.33 18.09 12.27
N GLU A 28 11.53 19.02 12.77
CA GLU A 28 10.19 19.33 12.23
C GLU A 28 10.29 20.06 10.87
N ARG A 29 11.34 20.88 10.67
CA ARG A 29 11.57 21.58 9.39
C ARG A 29 11.98 20.63 8.28
N ASP A 30 12.74 19.58 8.61
CA ASP A 30 13.16 18.56 7.64
C ASP A 30 11.97 17.70 7.20
N PHE A 31 11.01 17.44 8.11
CA PHE A 31 9.73 16.79 7.75
C PHE A 31 8.91 17.65 6.80
N ASP A 32 8.81 18.96 7.06
CA ASP A 32 8.07 19.87 6.19
C ASP A 32 8.72 19.99 4.80
N ALA A 33 10.05 20.06 4.72
CA ALA A 33 10.78 20.06 3.46
C ALA A 33 10.54 18.77 2.67
N GLY A 34 10.68 17.60 3.32
CA GLY A 34 10.43 16.30 2.69
C GLY A 34 8.97 16.13 2.23
N ARG A 35 8.00 16.49 3.08
CA ARG A 35 6.57 16.48 2.75
C ARG A 35 6.27 17.36 1.56
N ARG A 36 6.78 18.60 1.57
CA ARG A 36 6.58 19.57 0.49
C ARG A 36 7.19 19.08 -0.82
N ALA A 37 8.41 18.54 -0.78
CA ALA A 37 9.08 18.00 -1.95
C ALA A 37 8.30 16.84 -2.58
N LEU A 38 7.74 15.93 -1.75
CA LEU A 38 6.90 14.84 -2.24
C LEU A 38 5.57 15.35 -2.80
N LEU A 39 4.89 16.29 -2.15
CA LEU A 39 3.64 16.86 -2.68
C LEU A 39 3.85 17.46 -4.08
N LEU A 40 4.86 18.32 -4.23
CA LEU A 40 5.19 18.96 -5.51
C LEU A 40 5.61 17.93 -6.56
N ALA A 41 6.36 16.90 -6.16
CA ALA A 41 6.77 15.84 -7.08
C ALA A 41 5.57 15.04 -7.62
N PHE A 42 4.57 14.76 -6.79
CA PHE A 42 3.34 14.08 -7.23
C PHE A 42 2.49 14.99 -8.14
N GLU A 43 2.37 16.28 -7.82
CA GLU A 43 1.69 17.26 -8.68
C GLU A 43 2.35 17.36 -10.07
N GLU A 44 3.69 17.42 -10.13
CA GLU A 44 4.44 17.45 -11.38
C GLU A 44 4.32 16.13 -12.16
N ALA A 45 4.40 15.00 -11.46
CA ALA A 45 4.25 13.68 -12.07
C ALA A 45 2.86 13.54 -12.70
N GLU A 46 1.81 13.96 -12.00
CA GLU A 46 0.46 13.95 -12.53
C GLU A 46 0.30 14.87 -13.74
N ALA A 47 0.79 16.11 -13.67
CA ALA A 47 0.70 17.06 -14.77
C ALA A 47 1.42 16.55 -16.04
N GLU A 48 2.60 15.94 -15.87
CA GLU A 48 3.33 15.39 -17.01
C GLU A 48 2.66 14.13 -17.57
N ILE A 49 2.13 13.25 -16.71
CA ILE A 49 1.37 12.07 -17.13
C ILE A 49 0.12 12.50 -17.89
N ASP A 50 -0.68 13.44 -17.39
CA ASP A 50 -1.88 13.95 -18.05
C ASP A 50 -1.54 14.55 -19.43
N ALA A 51 -0.49 15.35 -19.52
CA ALA A 51 -0.04 15.95 -20.78
C ALA A 51 0.35 14.89 -21.83
N VAL A 52 1.05 13.83 -21.42
CA VAL A 52 1.44 12.74 -22.33
C VAL A 52 0.24 11.85 -22.66
N ALA A 53 -0.58 11.50 -21.66
CA ALA A 53 -1.74 10.64 -21.81
C ALA A 53 -2.76 11.23 -22.79
N ARG A 54 -3.04 12.55 -22.72
CA ARG A 54 -3.92 13.23 -23.67
C ARG A 54 -3.40 13.21 -25.11
N ARG A 55 -2.07 13.33 -25.30
CA ARG A 55 -1.46 13.26 -26.64
C ARG A 55 -1.44 11.84 -27.19
N GLY A 56 -1.21 10.85 -26.33
CA GLY A 56 -1.13 9.44 -26.69
C GLY A 56 -2.47 8.70 -26.67
N ASN A 57 -3.55 9.35 -26.22
CA ASN A 57 -4.84 8.74 -25.91
C ASN A 57 -4.71 7.53 -24.96
N TRP A 58 -3.87 7.66 -23.93
CA TRP A 58 -3.68 6.65 -22.90
C TRP A 58 -4.69 6.85 -21.77
N LEU A 59 -5.29 5.76 -21.33
CA LEU A 59 -6.25 5.75 -20.23
C LEU A 59 -5.69 5.07 -18.98
N ASP A 60 -4.46 4.56 -19.06
CA ASP A 60 -3.82 3.80 -18.00
C ASP A 60 -3.51 4.68 -16.78
N GLY A 61 -3.56 4.05 -15.62
CA GLY A 61 -3.15 4.62 -14.34
C GLY A 61 -1.99 3.85 -13.74
N THR A 62 -1.43 4.38 -12.66
CA THR A 62 -0.42 3.70 -11.87
C THR A 62 -0.52 4.12 -10.40
N THR A 63 -0.26 3.18 -9.50
CA THR A 63 -0.02 3.45 -8.09
C THR A 63 1.39 4.01 -7.90
N ALA A 64 1.62 4.68 -6.79
CA ALA A 64 2.94 5.16 -6.41
C ALA A 64 3.07 5.20 -4.89
N CYS A 65 3.90 4.30 -4.34
CA CYS A 65 4.35 4.33 -2.96
C CYS A 65 5.84 4.67 -2.93
N VAL A 66 6.17 5.86 -2.43
CA VAL A 66 7.52 6.44 -2.48
C VAL A 66 8.03 6.65 -1.06
N ALA A 67 9.21 6.11 -0.76
CA ALA A 67 9.90 6.33 0.50
C ALA A 67 11.14 7.22 0.29
N LEU A 68 11.21 8.31 1.06
CA LEU A 68 12.32 9.27 1.07
C LEU A 68 13.04 9.18 2.41
N ALA A 69 14.24 8.61 2.43
CA ALA A 69 15.08 8.48 3.61
C ALA A 69 16.18 9.55 3.61
N MET A 70 16.27 10.36 4.67
CA MET A 70 17.18 11.52 4.74
C MET A 70 17.63 11.80 6.18
N GLY A 71 18.90 11.65 6.51
CA GLY A 71 19.43 12.09 7.82
C GLY A 71 18.70 11.54 9.05
N GLY A 72 18.27 10.27 9.02
CA GLY A 72 17.47 9.65 10.09
C GLY A 72 15.96 9.95 10.02
N LEU A 73 15.52 10.64 8.97
CA LEU A 73 14.12 10.85 8.61
C LEU A 73 13.66 9.82 7.59
N LEU A 74 12.41 9.38 7.69
CA LEU A 74 11.74 8.62 6.66
C LEU A 74 10.37 9.27 6.37
N VAL A 75 10.18 9.71 5.13
CA VAL A 75 8.92 10.29 4.65
C VAL A 75 8.35 9.36 3.58
N VAL A 76 7.13 8.87 3.78
CA VAL A 76 6.45 7.96 2.87
C VAL A 76 5.25 8.66 2.25
N ALA A 77 5.17 8.67 0.93
CA ALA A 77 4.03 9.18 0.17
C ALA A 77 3.36 8.03 -0.59
N ASN A 78 2.05 7.86 -0.44
CA ASN A 78 1.29 6.81 -1.11
C ASN A 78 0.11 7.35 -1.93
N VAL A 79 -0.05 6.81 -3.13
CA VAL A 79 -1.21 6.94 -4.01
C VAL A 79 -1.55 5.54 -4.55
N GLY A 80 -2.71 5.01 -4.20
CA GLY A 80 -3.14 3.66 -4.55
C GLY A 80 -3.01 2.67 -3.40
N ASP A 81 -2.91 1.38 -3.72
CA ASP A 81 -2.92 0.24 -2.79
C ASP A 81 -1.59 -0.52 -2.72
N SER A 82 -0.52 0.08 -3.24
CA SER A 82 0.82 -0.31 -2.82
C SER A 82 1.06 0.14 -1.38
N ARG A 83 1.93 -0.56 -0.65
CA ARG A 83 2.14 -0.33 0.77
C ARG A 83 3.61 -0.33 1.17
N ALA A 84 3.93 0.55 2.11
CA ALA A 84 5.19 0.60 2.83
C ALA A 84 5.01 0.16 4.29
N VAL A 85 5.84 -0.78 4.76
CA VAL A 85 5.81 -1.32 6.11
C VAL A 85 7.21 -1.30 6.72
N LEU A 86 7.34 -0.69 7.89
CA LEU A 86 8.57 -0.60 8.68
C LEU A 86 8.61 -1.71 9.73
N GLY A 87 9.66 -2.51 9.71
CA GLY A 87 9.98 -3.50 10.73
C GLY A 87 10.89 -2.94 11.80
N ARG A 88 10.60 -3.32 13.05
CA ARG A 88 11.39 -2.94 14.23
C ARG A 88 11.99 -4.15 14.93
N ALA A 89 13.13 -3.93 15.58
CA ALA A 89 13.93 -4.93 16.27
C ALA A 89 13.11 -5.82 17.21
N ASP A 90 12.11 -5.24 17.88
CA ASP A 90 11.14 -5.88 18.78
C ASP A 90 10.16 -6.86 18.09
N GLY A 91 10.18 -6.93 16.76
CA GLY A 91 9.33 -7.79 15.93
C GLY A 91 8.05 -7.10 15.45
N SER A 92 7.80 -5.84 15.82
CA SER A 92 6.64 -5.11 15.33
C SER A 92 6.79 -4.72 13.85
N ALA A 93 5.65 -4.71 13.17
CA ALA A 93 5.48 -4.22 11.81
C ALA A 93 4.56 -2.99 11.86
N VAL A 94 5.04 -1.86 11.38
CA VAL A 94 4.34 -0.57 11.41
C VAL A 94 4.07 -0.16 9.97
N ALA A 95 2.80 -0.17 9.57
CA ALA A 95 2.39 0.36 8.29
C ALA A 95 2.65 1.87 8.24
N LEU A 96 3.41 2.31 7.23
CA LEU A 96 3.70 3.73 6.97
C LEU A 96 2.83 4.32 5.86
N SER A 97 1.92 3.52 5.31
CA SER A 97 0.94 3.93 4.33
C SER A 97 -0.35 3.13 4.54
N VAL A 98 -1.48 3.74 4.19
CA VAL A 98 -2.78 3.07 4.12
C VAL A 98 -3.12 2.88 2.65
N ASP A 99 -3.67 1.71 2.31
CA ASP A 99 -4.13 1.43 0.97
C ASP A 99 -5.34 2.31 0.64
N HIS A 100 -5.41 2.78 -0.60
CA HIS A 100 -6.52 3.62 -1.05
C HIS A 100 -7.54 2.80 -1.83
N LYS A 101 -8.50 2.21 -1.11
CA LYS A 101 -9.57 1.40 -1.68
C LYS A 101 -10.88 2.19 -1.80
N PRO A 102 -11.74 1.91 -2.80
CA PRO A 102 -13.00 2.65 -2.98
C PRO A 102 -13.99 2.51 -1.82
N ASP A 103 -13.92 1.43 -1.03
CA ASP A 103 -14.80 1.17 0.11
C ASP A 103 -14.32 1.77 1.43
N ASP A 104 -13.11 2.34 1.49
CA ASP A 104 -12.65 3.11 2.65
C ASP A 104 -13.54 4.31 2.90
N GLU A 105 -13.89 4.59 4.17
CA GLU A 105 -14.93 5.58 4.48
C GLU A 105 -14.65 6.97 3.91
N ALA A 106 -13.41 7.45 4.03
CA ALA A 106 -13.00 8.76 3.52
C ALA A 106 -13.00 8.82 1.99
N GLU A 107 -12.50 7.77 1.34
CA GLU A 107 -12.41 7.68 -0.12
C GLU A 107 -13.79 7.51 -0.74
N HIS A 108 -14.63 6.65 -0.16
CA HIS A 108 -16.02 6.45 -0.56
C HIS A 108 -16.78 7.78 -0.51
N ARG A 109 -16.62 8.55 0.59
CA ARG A 109 -17.24 9.88 0.71
C ARG A 109 -16.77 10.82 -0.40
N ARG A 110 -15.47 10.93 -0.63
CA ARG A 110 -14.89 11.76 -1.71
C ARG A 110 -15.42 11.36 -3.09
N ILE A 111 -15.48 10.05 -3.39
CA ILE A 111 -15.98 9.52 -4.67
C ILE A 111 -17.44 9.93 -4.87
N ARG A 112 -18.30 9.81 -3.84
CA ARG A 112 -19.71 10.24 -3.92
C ARG A 112 -19.84 11.74 -4.09
N ASP A 113 -19.07 12.53 -3.35
CA ASP A 113 -19.09 14.00 -3.43
C ASP A 113 -18.63 14.50 -4.81
N ALA A 114 -17.75 13.75 -5.48
CA ALA A 114 -17.34 13.96 -6.87
C ALA A 114 -18.35 13.45 -7.93
N GLY A 115 -19.49 12.90 -7.50
CA GLY A 115 -20.54 12.35 -8.38
C GLY A 115 -20.29 10.93 -8.90
N GLY A 116 -19.29 10.23 -8.34
CA GLY A 116 -19.02 8.82 -8.62
C GLY A 116 -19.85 7.86 -7.75
N LEU A 117 -19.82 6.59 -8.13
CA LEU A 117 -20.43 5.47 -7.40
C LEU A 117 -19.35 4.49 -6.96
N VAL A 118 -19.54 3.87 -5.80
CA VAL A 118 -18.76 2.71 -5.38
C VAL A 118 -19.64 1.47 -5.50
N THR A 119 -19.21 0.51 -6.31
CA THR A 119 -19.91 -0.75 -6.56
C THR A 119 -19.16 -1.89 -5.90
N LEU A 120 -19.88 -2.81 -5.27
CA LEU A 120 -19.34 -4.05 -4.71
C LEU A 120 -20.15 -5.22 -5.27
N PHE A 121 -19.56 -5.97 -6.18
CA PHE A 121 -20.19 -7.19 -6.71
C PHE A 121 -19.83 -8.40 -5.83
N PRO A 122 -20.74 -9.36 -5.61
CA PRO A 122 -20.43 -10.56 -4.82
C PRO A 122 -19.22 -11.31 -5.39
N GLY A 123 -18.20 -11.52 -4.55
CA GLY A 123 -16.95 -12.20 -4.94
C GLY A 123 -15.94 -11.32 -5.69
N ASP A 124 -16.14 -9.99 -5.73
CA ASP A 124 -15.24 -9.02 -6.33
C ASP A 124 -14.84 -7.95 -5.29
N CYS A 125 -13.82 -7.14 -5.61
CA CYS A 125 -13.43 -5.99 -4.81
C CYS A 125 -14.35 -4.78 -5.08
N ALA A 126 -14.28 -3.78 -4.20
CA ALA A 126 -14.97 -2.51 -4.40
C ALA A 126 -14.37 -1.76 -5.60
N ARG A 127 -15.23 -1.21 -6.46
CA ARG A 127 -14.83 -0.50 -7.68
C ARG A 127 -15.50 0.86 -7.80
N VAL A 128 -14.73 1.84 -8.25
CA VAL A 128 -15.22 3.13 -8.73
C VAL A 128 -16.00 2.89 -10.03
N ASN A 129 -17.28 3.27 -10.01
CA ASN A 129 -18.21 3.20 -11.13
C ASN A 129 -18.25 1.83 -11.83
N GLY A 130 -18.03 0.73 -11.09
CA GLY A 130 -18.05 -0.62 -11.66
C GLY A 130 -16.76 -1.07 -12.33
N ASP A 131 -15.70 -0.26 -12.30
CA ASP A 131 -14.52 -0.47 -13.16
C ASP A 131 -13.20 -0.47 -12.37
N LEU A 132 -12.78 0.67 -11.84
CA LEU A 132 -11.45 0.81 -11.23
C LEU A 132 -11.45 0.40 -9.75
N ALA A 133 -10.59 -0.53 -9.35
CA ALA A 133 -10.45 -1.02 -7.97
C ALA A 133 -9.63 -0.09 -7.03
N LEU A 134 -9.24 1.08 -7.52
CA LEU A 134 -8.44 2.09 -6.82
C LEU A 134 -9.26 3.36 -6.62
N SER A 135 -9.13 3.99 -5.46
CA SER A 135 -9.67 5.33 -5.25
C SER A 135 -8.64 6.42 -5.59
N ARG A 136 -7.34 6.12 -5.50
CA ARG A 136 -6.26 7.05 -5.84
C ARG A 136 -5.26 6.44 -6.82
N ALA A 137 -4.82 7.22 -7.79
CA ALA A 137 -3.86 6.82 -8.83
C ALA A 137 -3.25 8.05 -9.51
N LEU A 138 -2.03 7.92 -10.04
CA LEU A 138 -1.49 8.82 -11.06
C LEU A 138 -2.02 8.40 -12.44
N GLY A 139 -2.27 9.34 -13.36
CA GLY A 139 -2.88 9.03 -14.66
C GLY A 139 -4.40 8.85 -14.56
N ASP A 140 -5.00 7.80 -15.11
CA ASP A 140 -6.45 7.56 -14.99
C ASP A 140 -7.31 8.77 -15.40
N VAL A 141 -6.87 9.48 -16.45
CA VAL A 141 -7.36 10.82 -16.82
C VAL A 141 -8.88 10.93 -17.00
N ARG A 142 -9.52 9.82 -17.37
CA ARG A 142 -11.00 9.69 -17.49
C ARG A 142 -11.75 9.89 -16.18
N TRP A 143 -11.10 9.69 -15.03
CA TRP A 143 -11.68 9.82 -13.70
C TRP A 143 -11.33 11.14 -12.99
N LYS A 144 -10.52 11.98 -13.64
CA LYS A 144 -10.01 13.26 -13.10
C LYS A 144 -10.65 14.49 -13.72
N ALA A 145 -11.32 14.33 -14.87
CA ALA A 145 -12.09 15.41 -15.47
C ALA A 145 -13.28 15.80 -14.54
N PRO A 146 -13.62 17.09 -14.43
CA PRO A 146 -14.80 17.51 -13.69
C PRO A 146 -16.05 16.82 -14.24
N CYS A 147 -16.89 16.28 -13.36
CA CYS A 147 -18.20 15.78 -13.75
C CYS A 147 -18.99 16.91 -14.44
N GLN A 148 -19.13 16.86 -15.77
CA GLN A 148 -19.98 17.83 -16.48
C GLN A 148 -21.48 17.56 -16.26
N HIS A 149 -21.83 16.45 -15.59
CA HIS A 149 -23.18 16.04 -15.31
C HIS A 149 -23.21 15.52 -13.88
N THR A 150 -23.93 16.19 -12.98
CA THR A 150 -24.65 15.50 -11.92
C THR A 150 -25.85 14.84 -12.60
N PRO A 151 -25.87 13.52 -12.86
CA PRO A 151 -27.12 12.89 -13.25
C PRO A 151 -28.01 12.96 -12.01
N ALA A 152 -29.23 13.48 -12.14
CA ALA A 152 -30.26 13.24 -11.14
C ALA A 152 -30.46 11.72 -11.08
N PHE A 153 -29.87 11.05 -10.08
CA PHE A 153 -30.01 9.62 -9.92
C PHE A 153 -31.50 9.29 -9.71
N PRO A 154 -32.10 8.37 -10.50
CA PRO A 154 -33.42 7.87 -10.17
C PRO A 154 -33.32 7.09 -8.85
N ALA A 155 -34.18 7.45 -7.90
CA ALA A 155 -34.24 6.94 -6.52
C ALA A 155 -34.60 5.44 -6.41
N ARG A 156 -33.84 4.54 -7.04
CA ARG A 156 -34.10 3.09 -7.06
C ARG A 156 -33.09 2.26 -6.29
N TYR A 157 -32.02 2.86 -5.77
CA TYR A 157 -31.14 2.21 -4.80
C TYR A 157 -31.31 2.89 -3.45
N VAL A 158 -32.28 2.39 -2.68
CA VAL A 158 -32.42 2.73 -1.26
C VAL A 158 -31.30 1.99 -0.52
N GLN A 159 -30.30 2.71 -0.04
CA GLN A 159 -29.38 2.15 0.96
C GLN A 159 -30.15 1.91 2.27
N PRO A 160 -29.87 0.84 3.02
CA PRO A 160 -30.42 0.70 4.36
C PRO A 160 -29.97 1.88 5.22
N ALA A 161 -30.93 2.51 5.90
CA ALA A 161 -30.68 3.69 6.72
C ALA A 161 -29.66 3.40 7.82
N PRO A 162 -28.76 4.35 8.16
CA PRO A 162 -27.91 4.22 9.34
C PRO A 162 -28.77 4.11 10.61
N PRO A 163 -28.31 3.37 11.64
CA PRO A 163 -29.05 3.24 12.89
C PRO A 163 -29.25 4.63 13.53
N ARG A 164 -30.52 4.98 13.80
CA ARG A 164 -30.92 6.25 14.40
C ARG A 164 -30.25 6.41 15.77
N ALA A 165 -29.42 7.43 15.91
CA ALA A 165 -29.02 7.95 17.22
C ALA A 165 -30.27 8.41 17.99
N ALA A 166 -30.40 7.92 19.22
CA ALA A 166 -31.52 8.25 20.10
C ALA A 166 -31.53 9.75 20.41
N SER A 167 -32.69 10.38 20.19
CA SER A 167 -32.95 11.77 20.52
C SER A 167 -33.04 11.94 22.04
N ALA A 168 -32.14 12.73 22.63
CA ALA A 168 -32.38 13.36 23.92
C ALA A 168 -32.85 14.80 23.67
N ALA A 169 -34.14 15.02 23.85
CA ALA A 169 -34.75 16.34 23.87
C ALA A 169 -34.36 17.07 25.18
N GLY A 170 -33.82 18.28 25.06
CA GLY A 170 -33.51 19.16 26.17
C GLY A 170 -33.72 20.61 25.75
N SER A 171 -34.88 21.15 26.11
CA SER A 171 -35.35 22.52 25.94
C SER A 171 -34.36 23.58 26.49
N GLY A 172 -34.17 24.69 25.78
CA GLY A 172 -33.60 25.88 26.41
C GLY A 172 -33.15 27.02 25.48
N ALA A 173 -34.03 28.03 25.36
CA ALA A 173 -33.74 29.45 25.22
C ALA A 173 -33.11 30.03 23.93
N CYS A 174 -33.88 30.95 23.33
CA CYS A 174 -33.46 32.03 22.47
C CYS A 174 -32.54 33.04 23.20
N VAL A 175 -31.45 33.47 22.57
CA VAL A 175 -30.84 34.79 22.79
C VAL A 175 -30.13 35.29 21.53
N SER A 176 -30.62 36.46 21.09
CA SER A 176 -29.99 37.58 20.39
C SER A 176 -28.89 37.35 19.34
N ALA A 177 -29.18 37.90 18.16
CA ALA A 177 -28.22 38.21 17.10
C ALA A 177 -27.04 39.05 17.63
N ALA A 178 -25.82 38.51 17.49
CA ALA A 178 -24.59 39.27 17.59
C ALA A 178 -23.56 38.69 16.60
N MET A 179 -23.30 39.48 15.56
CA MET A 179 -22.01 39.65 14.86
C MET A 179 -21.07 38.42 14.82
N LEU A 180 -21.32 37.50 13.88
CA LEU A 180 -20.27 36.58 13.44
C LEU A 180 -19.29 37.34 12.54
N PRO A 181 -17.96 37.17 12.68
CA PRO A 181 -17.01 37.72 11.71
C PRO A 181 -17.32 37.12 10.35
N ARG A 182 -17.28 37.96 9.29
CA ARG A 182 -17.37 37.53 7.90
C ARG A 182 -16.43 36.35 7.70
N ALA A 183 -16.97 35.15 7.60
CA ALA A 183 -16.24 34.02 7.07
C ALA A 183 -15.72 34.46 5.70
N CYS A 184 -14.40 34.46 5.53
CA CYS A 184 -13.80 34.49 4.21
C CYS A 184 -14.52 33.41 3.39
N ALA A 185 -15.22 33.82 2.34
CA ALA A 185 -15.70 32.89 1.34
C ALA A 185 -14.49 32.06 0.89
N PRO A 186 -14.59 30.73 0.79
CA PRO A 186 -13.50 29.92 0.27
C PRO A 186 -13.28 30.31 -1.20
N THR A 187 -12.35 31.22 -1.45
CA THR A 187 -11.78 31.48 -2.77
C THR A 187 -10.83 30.35 -3.13
N SER A 188 -11.39 29.19 -3.40
CA SER A 188 -10.87 28.11 -4.24
C SER A 188 -11.91 27.00 -4.20
N THR A 189 -12.74 26.88 -5.23
CA THR A 189 -13.46 25.63 -5.49
C THR A 189 -12.42 24.61 -5.92
N ALA A 190 -11.78 23.95 -4.94
CA ALA A 190 -10.96 22.79 -5.20
C ALA A 190 -11.82 21.79 -5.97
N HIS A 191 -11.41 21.46 -7.20
CA HIS A 191 -12.11 20.47 -8.00
C HIS A 191 -11.95 19.11 -7.32
N ILE A 192 -13.04 18.56 -6.79
CA ILE A 192 -13.06 17.21 -6.22
C ILE A 192 -13.16 16.21 -7.37
N SER A 193 -12.16 15.34 -7.52
CA SER A 193 -12.12 14.30 -8.54
C SER A 193 -12.60 12.95 -8.00
N ILE A 194 -13.08 12.08 -8.90
CA ILE A 194 -13.48 10.71 -8.55
C ILE A 194 -12.24 9.90 -8.17
N VAL A 195 -11.16 9.98 -8.95
CA VAL A 195 -9.86 9.41 -8.60
C VAL A 195 -8.87 10.52 -8.27
N SER A 196 -8.19 10.44 -7.13
CA SER A 196 -7.25 11.47 -6.67
C SER A 196 -5.81 11.08 -7.01
N ALA A 197 -5.02 12.05 -7.45
CA ALA A 197 -3.56 11.93 -7.57
C ALA A 197 -2.82 12.42 -6.31
N THR A 198 -3.55 12.90 -5.31
CA THR A 198 -2.97 13.51 -4.10
C THR A 198 -2.45 12.41 -3.18
N PRO A 199 -1.15 12.41 -2.81
CA PRO A 199 -0.60 11.41 -1.92
C PRO A 199 -1.03 11.64 -0.47
N ASP A 200 -1.26 10.56 0.25
CA ASP A 200 -1.18 10.59 1.71
C ASP A 200 0.29 10.49 2.12
N ILE A 201 0.72 11.34 3.05
CA ILE A 201 2.13 11.45 3.46
C ILE A 201 2.30 11.24 4.95
N GLU A 202 3.04 10.19 5.29
CA GLU A 202 3.44 9.85 6.65
C GLU A 202 4.91 10.19 6.88
N CYS A 203 5.20 10.74 8.05
CA CYS A 203 6.50 11.27 8.43
C CYS A 203 6.96 10.59 9.72
N VAL A 204 8.00 9.76 9.65
CA VAL A 204 8.55 9.08 10.83
C VAL A 204 10.04 9.38 11.00
N ARG A 205 10.46 9.49 12.26
CA ARG A 205 11.88 9.54 12.61
C ARG A 205 12.35 8.11 12.79
N LEU A 206 13.42 7.74 12.09
CA LEU A 206 14.05 6.44 12.27
C LEU A 206 14.66 6.37 13.68
N LEU A 207 14.35 5.29 14.37
CA LEU A 207 14.88 4.94 15.68
C LEU A 207 15.99 3.89 15.51
N PRO A 208 16.93 3.77 16.47
CA PRO A 208 17.97 2.73 16.42
C PRO A 208 17.45 1.29 16.35
N GLY A 209 16.16 1.07 16.65
CA GLY A 209 15.51 -0.22 16.54
C GLY A 209 14.80 -0.46 15.21
N ASP A 210 14.68 0.52 14.33
CA ASP A 210 14.10 0.32 13.00
C ASP A 210 15.16 -0.36 12.11
N ASP A 211 14.84 -1.51 11.49
CA ASP A 211 15.86 -2.32 10.81
C ASP A 211 15.52 -2.75 9.38
N VAL A 212 14.24 -2.79 9.01
CA VAL A 212 13.82 -3.21 7.66
C VAL A 212 12.65 -2.36 7.18
N LEU A 213 12.68 -1.89 5.93
CA LEU A 213 11.53 -1.33 5.24
C LEU A 213 11.20 -2.21 4.04
N ILE A 214 9.93 -2.57 3.91
CA ILE A 214 9.37 -3.23 2.72
C ILE A 214 8.44 -2.25 2.04
N VAL A 215 8.68 -1.96 0.76
CA VAL A 215 7.73 -1.27 -0.12
C VAL A 215 7.34 -2.24 -1.22
N ALA A 216 6.07 -2.57 -1.35
CA ALA A 216 5.59 -3.53 -2.33
C ALA A 216 4.19 -3.20 -2.87
N CYS A 217 3.85 -3.75 -4.02
CA CYS A 217 2.49 -3.73 -4.54
C CYS A 217 1.58 -4.73 -3.81
N ASP A 218 0.28 -4.59 -4.03
CA ASP A 218 -0.80 -5.46 -3.56
C ASP A 218 -0.55 -6.96 -3.85
N GLY A 219 0.12 -7.29 -4.96
CA GLY A 219 0.50 -8.68 -5.26
C GLY A 219 1.27 -9.39 -4.13
N LEU A 220 1.98 -8.67 -3.25
CA LEU A 220 2.52 -9.23 -2.00
C LEU A 220 1.48 -9.21 -0.86
N TRP A 221 0.85 -8.06 -0.65
CA TRP A 221 0.00 -7.76 0.51
C TRP A 221 -1.34 -8.50 0.50
N ASP A 222 -1.81 -8.94 -0.66
CA ASP A 222 -3.01 -9.77 -0.82
C ASP A 222 -2.83 -11.18 -0.24
N VAL A 223 -1.59 -11.65 -0.12
CA VAL A 223 -1.27 -13.03 0.30
C VAL A 223 -0.36 -13.12 1.52
N MET A 224 0.13 -11.98 2.02
CA MET A 224 0.96 -11.89 3.21
C MET A 224 0.55 -10.70 4.07
N THR A 225 0.42 -10.93 5.37
CA THR A 225 0.25 -9.84 6.34
C THR A 225 1.55 -9.06 6.55
N ASP A 226 1.44 -7.82 7.01
CA ASP A 226 2.57 -6.95 7.36
C ASP A 226 3.59 -7.65 8.27
N ALA A 227 3.10 -8.30 9.33
CA ALA A 227 3.93 -9.01 10.30
C ALA A 227 4.62 -10.25 9.72
N GLU A 228 3.93 -11.01 8.86
CA GLU A 228 4.53 -12.18 8.18
C GLU A 228 5.65 -11.76 7.23
N ALA A 229 5.44 -10.71 6.42
CA ALA A 229 6.42 -10.24 5.46
C ALA A 229 7.68 -9.70 6.17
N ILE A 230 7.50 -8.87 7.20
CA ILE A 230 8.59 -8.36 8.03
C ILE A 230 9.31 -9.50 8.76
N GLY A 231 8.57 -10.42 9.38
CA GLY A 231 9.14 -11.58 10.08
C GLY A 231 9.97 -12.47 9.15
N PHE A 232 9.49 -12.71 7.93
CA PHE A 232 10.21 -13.45 6.90
C PHE A 232 11.51 -12.75 6.51
N ALA A 233 11.44 -11.47 6.14
CA ALA A 233 12.60 -10.69 5.73
C ALA A 233 13.67 -10.67 6.84
N ARG A 234 13.27 -10.34 8.08
CA ARG A 234 14.18 -10.31 9.25
C ARG A 234 14.86 -11.67 9.47
N THR A 235 14.11 -12.76 9.38
CA THR A 235 14.66 -14.11 9.60
C THR A 235 15.74 -14.45 8.57
N ARG A 236 15.54 -14.06 7.31
CA ARG A 236 16.52 -14.26 6.24
C ARG A 236 17.75 -13.37 6.41
N LEU A 237 17.55 -12.09 6.69
CA LEU A 237 18.64 -11.14 6.90
C LEU A 237 19.50 -11.50 8.12
N LYS A 238 18.89 -11.95 9.23
CA LYS A 238 19.62 -12.46 10.41
C LYS A 238 20.45 -13.72 10.12
N ARG A 239 20.08 -14.49 9.09
CA ARG A 239 20.85 -15.65 8.61
C ARG A 239 21.92 -15.28 7.58
N GLY A 240 22.14 -13.99 7.32
CA GLY A 240 23.13 -13.50 6.36
C GLY A 240 22.70 -13.65 4.90
N VAL A 241 21.41 -13.89 4.62
CA VAL A 241 20.92 -13.94 3.24
C VAL A 241 20.92 -12.53 2.65
N PRO A 242 21.49 -12.31 1.45
CA PRO A 242 21.52 -10.98 0.84
C PRO A 242 20.12 -10.38 0.63
N LEU A 243 20.04 -9.04 0.60
CA LEU A 243 18.77 -8.30 0.42
C LEU A 243 18.05 -8.70 -0.86
N ALA A 244 18.78 -8.77 -1.99
CA ALA A 244 18.22 -9.15 -3.28
C ALA A 244 17.64 -10.57 -3.26
N GLN A 245 18.35 -11.51 -2.65
CA GLN A 245 17.86 -12.86 -2.50
C GLN A 245 16.64 -12.92 -1.58
N THR A 246 16.63 -12.18 -0.47
CA THR A 246 15.50 -12.11 0.46
C THR A 246 14.25 -11.55 -0.20
N ALA A 247 14.38 -10.45 -0.96
CA ALA A 247 13.27 -9.88 -1.74
C ALA A 247 12.76 -10.86 -2.81
N HIS A 248 13.67 -11.55 -3.50
CA HIS A 248 13.30 -12.58 -4.47
C HIS A 248 12.53 -13.74 -3.84
N GLU A 249 12.95 -14.20 -2.67
CA GLU A 249 12.24 -15.25 -1.95
C GLU A 249 10.85 -14.79 -1.48
N LEU A 250 10.69 -13.53 -1.03
CA LEU A 250 9.37 -12.97 -0.71
C LEU A 250 8.44 -13.00 -1.93
N VAL A 251 8.93 -12.60 -3.11
CA VAL A 251 8.13 -12.68 -4.35
C VAL A 251 7.68 -14.11 -4.61
N ARG A 252 8.57 -15.07 -4.46
CA ARG A 252 8.24 -16.48 -4.71
C ARG A 252 7.26 -17.05 -3.68
N VAL A 253 7.37 -16.62 -2.42
CA VAL A 253 6.37 -16.96 -1.39
C VAL A 253 4.99 -16.40 -1.78
N ALA A 254 4.92 -15.16 -2.27
CA ALA A 254 3.66 -14.57 -2.72
C ALA A 254 3.04 -15.36 -3.90
N LEU A 255 3.85 -15.68 -4.91
CA LEU A 255 3.41 -16.50 -6.05
C LEU A 255 2.97 -17.91 -5.61
N ALA A 256 3.71 -18.54 -4.69
CA ALA A 256 3.37 -19.87 -4.17
C ALA A 256 2.09 -19.87 -3.33
N ARG A 257 1.75 -18.75 -2.68
CA ARG A 257 0.49 -18.54 -1.96
C ARG A 257 -0.68 -18.18 -2.88
N GLY A 258 -0.47 -18.15 -4.19
CA GLY A 258 -1.53 -17.96 -5.19
C GLY A 258 -1.75 -16.51 -5.60
N SER A 259 -0.80 -15.61 -5.36
CA SER A 259 -0.86 -14.26 -5.93
C SER A 259 -0.96 -14.35 -7.45
N MET A 260 -2.04 -13.79 -8.00
CA MET A 260 -2.32 -13.78 -9.44
C MET A 260 -1.92 -12.47 -10.12
N ASP A 261 -1.31 -11.55 -9.37
CA ASP A 261 -0.90 -10.23 -9.86
C ASP A 261 0.61 -10.15 -10.11
N ASN A 262 1.05 -9.02 -10.65
CA ASN A 262 2.44 -8.60 -10.65
C ASN A 262 2.90 -8.41 -9.20
N VAL A 263 4.09 -8.93 -8.88
CA VAL A 263 4.68 -8.81 -7.54
C VAL A 263 6.01 -8.08 -7.65
N THR A 264 6.06 -6.87 -7.11
CA THR A 264 7.24 -6.01 -7.06
C THR A 264 7.54 -5.66 -5.62
N ILE A 265 8.78 -5.86 -5.20
CA ILE A 265 9.22 -5.63 -3.81
C ILE A 265 10.53 -4.84 -3.83
N VAL A 266 10.55 -3.75 -3.06
CA VAL A 266 11.75 -3.05 -2.62
C VAL A 266 11.99 -3.38 -1.16
N LEU A 267 13.17 -3.91 -0.85
CA LEU A 267 13.61 -4.23 0.50
C LEU A 267 14.80 -3.32 0.85
N VAL A 268 14.68 -2.62 1.97
CA VAL A 268 15.72 -1.75 2.52
C VAL A 268 16.08 -2.25 3.91
N ARG A 269 17.38 -2.29 4.21
CA ARG A 269 17.86 -2.54 5.58
C ARG A 269 18.38 -1.24 6.18
N PHE A 270 17.96 -0.95 7.40
CA PHE A 270 18.52 0.11 8.23
C PHE A 270 19.50 -0.49 9.26
N GLY A 271 20.53 0.26 9.60
CA GLY A 271 21.58 -0.15 10.53
C GLY A 271 22.93 0.41 10.09
N ASP A 272 23.84 0.55 11.05
CA ASP A 272 25.21 0.98 10.76
C ASP A 272 25.89 -0.10 9.91
N ASP A 273 26.45 0.30 8.76
CA ASP A 273 27.52 -0.47 8.13
C ASP A 273 28.53 -0.78 9.23
N ASP A 274 28.81 -2.05 9.48
CA ASP A 274 29.76 -2.46 10.50
C ASP A 274 31.03 -1.61 10.37
N ALA A 275 31.29 -0.80 11.41
CA ALA A 275 32.62 -0.45 11.84
C ALA A 275 33.35 -1.75 12.23
N GLY A 276 33.69 -2.53 11.21
CA GLY A 276 34.57 -3.68 11.29
C GLY A 276 35.99 -3.18 11.38
N ASP A 277 36.59 -3.42 12.55
CA ASP A 277 38.02 -3.49 12.81
C ASP A 277 38.82 -4.03 11.61
N GLY A 278 40.03 -3.50 11.43
CA GLY A 278 40.85 -3.58 10.22
C GLY A 278 40.89 -4.95 9.52
N GLY A 279 40.30 -5.00 8.32
CA GLY A 279 40.40 -6.12 7.40
C GLY A 279 40.17 -5.67 5.96
N ASP A 280 41.25 -5.58 5.19
CA ASP A 280 41.27 -5.27 3.75
C ASP A 280 40.39 -6.24 2.93
N GLY A 281 39.57 -5.70 2.01
CA GLY A 281 38.97 -6.50 0.92
C GLY A 281 37.48 -6.31 0.61
N GLY A 282 37.11 -5.17 0.01
CA GLY A 282 36.17 -5.11 -1.13
C GLY A 282 34.69 -5.50 -0.99
N GLY A 283 33.82 -4.49 -0.98
CA GLY A 283 32.42 -4.59 -1.40
C GLY A 283 31.40 -4.19 -0.34
N GLY A 284 31.17 -2.87 -0.16
CA GLY A 284 30.02 -2.40 0.62
C GLY A 284 28.74 -3.00 0.05
N ALA A 285 27.98 -3.72 0.88
CA ALA A 285 26.72 -4.32 0.46
C ALA A 285 25.74 -3.20 0.11
N ASP A 286 25.07 -3.31 -1.04
CA ASP A 286 24.02 -2.35 -1.43
C ASP A 286 22.92 -2.35 -0.36
N PRO A 287 22.59 -1.22 0.28
CA PRO A 287 21.53 -1.14 1.29
C PRO A 287 20.13 -1.36 0.70
N PHE A 288 20.02 -1.47 -0.62
CA PHE A 288 18.77 -1.63 -1.35
C PHE A 288 18.73 -2.94 -2.15
N ALA A 289 17.54 -3.51 -2.24
CA ALA A 289 17.23 -4.54 -3.21
C ALA A 289 15.88 -4.27 -3.87
N LEU A 290 15.83 -4.38 -5.20
CA LEU A 290 14.61 -4.34 -6.00
C LEU A 290 14.48 -5.65 -6.77
N VAL A 291 13.35 -6.34 -6.61
CA VAL A 291 13.05 -7.57 -7.37
C VAL A 291 11.65 -7.51 -7.94
N ASP A 292 11.55 -7.89 -9.21
CA ASP A 292 10.29 -8.06 -9.97
C ASP A 292 10.03 -9.56 -10.17
N GLY A 293 8.79 -10.00 -9.92
CA GLY A 293 8.34 -11.39 -10.02
C GLY A 293 8.50 -12.04 -11.38
N GLN A 294 8.67 -11.29 -12.47
CA GLN A 294 9.04 -11.88 -13.76
C GLN A 294 10.40 -12.62 -13.71
N GLN A 295 11.27 -12.28 -12.75
CA GLN A 295 12.62 -12.84 -12.61
C GLN A 295 12.68 -14.07 -11.68
N ALA A 296 11.58 -14.51 -11.08
CA ALA A 296 11.59 -15.43 -9.92
C ALA A 296 11.08 -16.87 -10.11
N ARG A 297 10.94 -17.33 -11.36
CA ARG A 297 10.25 -18.59 -11.71
C ARG A 297 10.99 -19.93 -11.43
N ALA A 298 11.93 -19.99 -10.48
CA ALA A 298 12.55 -21.25 -10.07
C ALA A 298 11.71 -22.01 -9.00
N PRO A 299 11.84 -23.35 -8.82
CA PRO A 299 11.07 -24.14 -7.83
C PRO A 299 11.57 -23.96 -6.39
N LEU A 300 10.66 -23.79 -5.42
CA LEU A 300 10.97 -23.50 -4.00
C LEU A 300 11.06 -24.80 -3.21
N GLU A 301 12.06 -24.92 -2.34
CA GLU A 301 12.03 -25.93 -1.28
C GLU A 301 10.99 -25.49 -0.23
N ALA A 302 10.14 -26.43 0.18
CA ALA A 302 8.95 -26.16 0.97
C ALA A 302 9.25 -25.52 2.34
N PHE A 303 8.61 -24.39 2.62
CA PHE A 303 8.53 -23.82 3.97
C PHE A 303 7.36 -24.46 4.72
N GLY A 304 7.65 -25.21 5.79
CA GLY A 304 6.63 -25.69 6.72
C GLY A 304 6.11 -24.56 7.63
N PRO A 305 4.87 -24.68 8.15
CA PRO A 305 4.32 -23.69 9.06
C PRO A 305 5.15 -23.62 10.36
N ALA A 306 5.31 -22.40 10.89
CA ALA A 306 5.95 -22.15 12.17
C ALA A 306 5.19 -22.89 13.29
N GLN A 307 5.85 -23.85 13.95
CA GLN A 307 5.30 -24.47 15.13
C GLN A 307 5.36 -23.49 16.32
N PRO A 308 4.30 -23.39 17.14
CA PRO A 308 4.35 -22.61 18.37
C PRO A 308 5.30 -23.25 19.39
N ALA A 309 5.99 -22.39 20.15
CA ALA A 309 6.99 -22.76 21.15
C ALA A 309 6.45 -23.81 22.15
N GLY A 310 7.25 -24.84 22.37
CA GLY A 310 6.90 -26.02 23.16
C GLY A 310 6.61 -25.74 24.63
N TYR A 311 5.56 -26.39 25.11
CA TYR A 311 5.32 -26.69 26.52
C TYR A 311 6.03 -28.00 26.86
N ASP A 312 6.90 -27.94 27.86
CA ASP A 312 7.69 -29.03 28.42
C ASP A 312 6.88 -29.83 29.43
N GLY A 313 6.40 -31.02 29.02
CA GLY A 313 5.73 -31.97 29.90
C GLY A 313 6.30 -33.37 29.70
N ARG A 314 7.05 -33.84 30.70
CA ARG A 314 7.52 -35.24 30.80
C ARG A 314 6.37 -36.17 31.17
N GLY A 315 6.47 -37.42 30.70
CA GLY A 315 5.73 -38.61 31.17
C GLY A 315 4.42 -38.82 30.41
N GLU A 316 4.02 -40.02 30.00
CA GLU A 316 4.44 -41.39 30.27
C GLU A 316 4.08 -42.23 29.03
N SER A 317 4.82 -43.32 28.84
CA SER A 317 4.50 -44.41 27.93
C SER A 317 3.14 -45.01 28.25
N ASP A 318 2.38 -45.40 27.22
CA ASP A 318 1.68 -46.68 27.22
C ASP A 318 1.33 -47.12 25.79
N ASP A 319 1.55 -48.41 25.57
CA ASP A 319 1.31 -49.18 24.36
C ASP A 319 -0.19 -49.20 23.97
N ASN A 320 -0.47 -49.26 22.66
CA ASN A 320 -1.32 -50.32 22.10
C ASN A 320 -1.41 -50.22 20.57
N ALA A 321 -1.16 -51.36 19.95
CA ALA A 321 -1.47 -51.69 18.56
C ALA A 321 -2.97 -51.92 18.39
N GLU A 322 -3.54 -51.56 17.25
CA GLU A 322 -4.54 -52.38 16.56
C GLU A 322 -4.78 -51.91 15.12
N SER A 323 -5.20 -52.88 14.31
CA SER A 323 -5.17 -52.98 12.86
C SER A 323 -6.53 -52.69 12.21
N ASP A 324 -6.53 -52.67 10.87
CA ASP A 324 -7.66 -52.85 9.94
C ASP A 324 -8.64 -51.65 9.84
N ASP A 325 -9.31 -51.32 8.73
CA ASP A 325 -9.82 -52.10 7.60
C ASP A 325 -10.10 -51.15 6.40
N ALA A 326 -10.22 -51.75 5.22
CA ALA A 326 -10.53 -51.16 3.93
C ALA A 326 -11.96 -50.59 3.80
N GLY A 327 -12.15 -49.69 2.84
CA GLY A 327 -13.47 -49.21 2.44
C GLY A 327 -13.46 -48.51 1.07
N GLN A 328 -13.67 -49.30 0.03
CA GLN A 328 -13.88 -48.86 -1.35
C GLN A 328 -15.20 -48.09 -1.50
N GLY A 329 -15.26 -47.17 -2.48
CA GLY A 329 -16.49 -46.52 -2.90
C GLY A 329 -16.30 -45.61 -4.10
N GLU A 330 -16.25 -46.19 -5.31
CA GLU A 330 -16.48 -45.48 -6.57
C GLU A 330 -17.91 -44.93 -6.63
N GLN A 331 -18.08 -43.71 -7.15
CA GLN A 331 -19.14 -43.41 -8.12
C GLN A 331 -18.89 -42.09 -8.84
N GLY A 332 -19.04 -42.13 -10.16
CA GLY A 332 -18.77 -41.05 -11.09
C GLY A 332 -19.84 -39.96 -11.14
N GLY A 333 -19.50 -38.90 -11.88
CA GLY A 333 -20.39 -37.77 -12.16
C GLY A 333 -19.65 -36.74 -13.00
N ALA A 334 -19.61 -36.97 -14.32
CA ALA A 334 -19.16 -35.98 -15.29
C ALA A 334 -20.19 -34.86 -15.38
N GLU A 335 -19.81 -33.63 -15.02
CA GLU A 335 -20.51 -32.42 -15.46
C GLU A 335 -19.52 -31.43 -16.06
N ALA A 336 -19.67 -31.22 -17.36
CA ALA A 336 -19.04 -30.13 -18.09
C ALA A 336 -19.67 -28.81 -17.64
N LYS A 337 -18.84 -27.88 -17.14
CA LYS A 337 -19.22 -26.46 -17.04
C LYS A 337 -18.25 -25.62 -17.85
N ALA A 338 -18.81 -25.02 -18.91
CA ALA A 338 -18.20 -23.95 -19.66
C ALA A 338 -17.92 -22.76 -18.73
N GLY A 339 -16.64 -22.50 -18.46
CA GLY A 339 -16.18 -21.29 -17.79
C GLY A 339 -15.93 -20.20 -18.83
N ALA A 340 -16.78 -19.18 -18.82
CA ALA A 340 -16.59 -17.96 -19.60
C ALA A 340 -15.28 -17.28 -19.19
N GLY A 341 -14.42 -17.00 -20.17
CA GLY A 341 -13.19 -16.25 -19.98
C GLY A 341 -13.50 -14.83 -19.53
N CYS A 342 -13.00 -14.44 -18.37
CA CYS A 342 -12.87 -13.05 -17.98
C CYS A 342 -11.60 -12.49 -18.62
N ALA A 343 -11.76 -11.63 -19.61
CA ALA A 343 -10.70 -10.76 -20.10
C ALA A 343 -10.47 -9.69 -19.04
N GLY A 344 -9.54 -9.92 -18.12
CA GLY A 344 -8.98 -8.89 -17.25
C GLY A 344 -8.13 -7.95 -18.09
N GLY A 345 -8.49 -6.67 -18.12
CA GLY A 345 -7.62 -5.62 -18.66
C GLY A 345 -6.36 -5.55 -17.80
N GLU A 346 -5.22 -5.87 -18.40
CA GLU A 346 -3.90 -5.75 -17.79
C GLU A 346 -3.61 -4.28 -17.44
N ALA A 347 -3.71 -3.92 -16.15
CA ALA A 347 -3.00 -2.77 -15.63
C ALA A 347 -1.54 -3.20 -15.46
N ARG A 348 -0.68 -2.79 -16.40
CA ARG A 348 0.76 -3.07 -16.34
C ARG A 348 1.41 -2.25 -15.22
N SER A 349 1.76 -2.90 -14.11
CA SER A 349 2.62 -2.37 -13.06
C SER A 349 4.09 -2.34 -13.56
N THR A 350 4.77 -1.20 -13.44
CA THR A 350 6.23 -1.03 -13.68
C THR A 350 6.86 -0.04 -12.72
#